data_AF-A0A7X3UGE7-F1
#
_entry.id   AF-A0A7X3UGE7-F1
#
_cell.length_a   1.000
_cell.length_b   1.000
_cell.length_c   1.000
_cell.angle_alpha   90.00
_cell.angle_beta   90.00
_cell.angle_gamma   90.00
#
_symmetry.space_group_name_H-M   'P 1'
#
loop_
_entity.id
_entity.type
_entity.pdbx_description
1 polymer ?
#
loop_
_entity_poly.entity_id
_entity_poly.type
_entity_poly.pdbx_seq_one_letter_code
_entity_poly.pdbx_strand_id
1 'polypeptide(L)'
;FTNCENITKGDISEGVQTGYCRDTGGGWSQYVLAHRSQLHLVPDDVADEIAVLLEPFACAIHGVLKSEYNTANNICIIGGGTIGLLTVAALRMLGYQNRILIFAKYPHQQQLALELGANDIISPNRGRYTAFCELTGSEPHQPELGQQVLIGGVDITFDCIGSSVTIDDALRFTQANGEVILLGMPGIPKNIDWVSVWYKQLRVKGAYTYGVETYNDEQIHTFTLGMRLLQETGPQLRPLVIRRFRLRDYRHAIQTALNTGKTATVKTVFDLRTDFARY
;
A
#
# COMPACT_ATOMS: atom_id res chain seq x y z
N PHE A 1 8.24 0.43 -16.02
CA PHE A 1 6.80 0.70 -16.20
C PHE A 1 6.39 1.91 -15.36
N THR A 2 6.74 1.96 -14.07
CA THR A 2 6.78 3.25 -13.34
C THR A 2 7.63 4.28 -14.10
N ASN A 3 7.11 5.52 -14.23
CA ASN A 3 7.78 6.66 -14.87
C ASN A 3 8.05 6.54 -16.38
N CYS A 4 7.29 5.72 -17.11
CA CYS A 4 7.33 5.76 -18.57
C CYS A 4 6.90 7.14 -19.09
N GLU A 5 7.76 7.84 -19.84
CA GLU A 5 7.43 9.14 -20.43
C GLU A 5 6.63 9.03 -21.75
N ASN A 6 6.46 7.83 -22.28
CA ASN A 6 5.74 7.59 -23.55
C ASN A 6 4.25 7.30 -23.34
N ILE A 7 3.69 7.54 -22.15
CA ILE A 7 2.28 7.25 -21.83
C ILE A 7 1.26 8.10 -22.61
N THR A 8 1.71 9.14 -23.32
CA THR A 8 0.88 10.02 -24.15
C THR A 8 1.07 9.79 -25.65
N LYS A 9 1.84 8.76 -26.03
CA LYS A 9 2.19 8.46 -27.43
C LYS A 9 1.53 7.17 -27.90
N GLY A 10 1.40 7.04 -29.23
CA GLY A 10 0.88 5.84 -29.90
C GLY A 10 -0.58 5.99 -30.34
N ASP A 11 -1.17 4.86 -30.75
CA ASP A 11 -2.51 4.80 -31.34
C ASP A 11 -3.64 4.58 -30.31
N ILE A 12 -3.27 4.43 -29.04
CA ILE A 12 -4.21 4.30 -27.92
C ILE A 12 -4.11 5.51 -27.00
N SER A 13 -5.22 5.85 -26.36
CA SER A 13 -5.31 6.95 -25.41
C SER A 13 -4.40 6.75 -24.21
N GLU A 14 -4.07 7.88 -23.60
CA GLU A 14 -3.12 7.93 -22.49
C GLU A 14 -3.47 6.99 -21.32
N GLY A 15 -2.44 6.38 -20.77
CA GLY A 15 -2.55 5.41 -19.71
C GLY A 15 -1.25 4.65 -19.46
N VAL A 16 -1.15 4.02 -18.31
CA VAL A 16 0.06 3.26 -17.92
C VAL A 16 0.22 2.00 -18.78
N GLN A 17 -0.90 1.38 -19.14
CA GLN A 17 -0.96 0.11 -19.85
C GLN A 17 -2.39 -0.18 -20.36
N THR A 18 -2.58 -1.22 -21.18
CA THR A 18 -3.94 -1.66 -21.55
C THR A 18 -4.73 -2.05 -20.30
N GLY A 19 -6.02 -1.73 -20.27
CA GLY A 19 -6.85 -1.83 -19.07
C GLY A 19 -6.75 -0.68 -18.09
N TYR A 20 -5.83 0.26 -18.31
CA TYR A 20 -5.72 1.52 -17.58
C TYR A 20 -5.70 2.73 -18.52
N CYS A 21 -6.53 2.68 -19.57
CA CYS A 21 -6.81 3.79 -20.47
C CYS A 21 -8.27 3.72 -20.95
N ARG A 22 -8.78 4.82 -21.52
CA ARG A 22 -10.20 4.88 -21.95
C ARG A 22 -10.55 3.97 -23.15
N ASP A 23 -9.56 3.48 -23.89
CA ASP A 23 -9.80 2.79 -25.17
C ASP A 23 -9.85 1.25 -25.09
N THR A 24 -9.29 0.63 -24.04
CA THR A 24 -9.02 -0.83 -24.06
C THR A 24 -9.87 -1.67 -23.11
N GLY A 25 -10.60 -1.05 -22.17
CA GLY A 25 -11.39 -1.76 -21.15
C GLY A 25 -10.54 -2.56 -20.15
N GLY A 26 -11.01 -2.72 -18.90
CA GLY A 26 -10.27 -3.37 -17.82
C GLY A 26 -10.66 -4.83 -17.54
N GLY A 27 -10.04 -5.42 -16.51
CA GLY A 27 -10.25 -6.84 -16.14
C GLY A 27 -11.59 -7.20 -15.46
N TRP A 28 -12.53 -6.27 -15.34
CA TRP A 28 -13.90 -6.55 -14.88
C TRP A 28 -14.77 -6.99 -16.05
N SER A 29 -14.34 -8.06 -16.72
CA SER A 29 -14.91 -8.59 -17.95
C SER A 29 -14.58 -10.08 -18.09
N GLN A 30 -15.28 -10.81 -18.97
CA GLN A 30 -14.96 -12.20 -19.27
C GLN A 30 -13.67 -12.35 -20.10
N TYR A 31 -13.32 -11.31 -20.86
CA TYR A 31 -12.13 -11.25 -21.69
C TYR A 31 -11.50 -9.86 -21.59
N VAL A 32 -10.18 -9.80 -21.56
CA VAL A 32 -9.41 -8.54 -21.53
C VAL A 32 -8.31 -8.60 -22.59
N LEU A 33 -8.09 -7.47 -23.27
CA LEU A 33 -6.95 -7.31 -24.16
C LEU A 33 -5.72 -6.94 -23.33
N ALA A 34 -4.71 -7.80 -23.34
CA ALA A 34 -3.44 -7.57 -22.67
C ALA A 34 -2.29 -7.69 -23.67
N HIS A 35 -1.32 -6.78 -23.59
CA HIS A 35 -0.06 -6.95 -24.26
C HIS A 35 0.72 -8.10 -23.60
N ARG A 36 1.52 -8.85 -24.36
CA ARG A 36 2.30 -10.00 -23.86
C ARG A 36 3.19 -9.67 -22.64
N SER A 37 3.63 -8.41 -22.51
CA SER A 37 4.45 -7.98 -21.36
C SER A 37 3.67 -7.81 -20.06
N GLN A 38 2.33 -7.81 -20.11
CA GLN A 38 1.45 -7.73 -18.95
C GLN A 38 0.98 -9.12 -18.50
N LEU A 39 1.31 -10.16 -19.27
CA LEU A 39 0.95 -11.54 -18.94
C LEU A 39 1.99 -12.11 -17.97
N HIS A 40 1.58 -12.25 -16.71
CA HIS A 40 2.37 -12.90 -15.68
C HIS A 40 1.74 -14.25 -15.36
N LEU A 41 2.51 -15.33 -15.51
CA LEU A 41 2.04 -16.67 -15.24
C LEU A 41 1.78 -16.86 -13.75
N VAL A 42 0.60 -17.40 -13.42
CA VAL A 42 0.24 -17.82 -12.07
C VAL A 42 0.49 -19.33 -11.99
N PRO A 43 1.37 -19.80 -11.10
CA PRO A 43 1.61 -21.22 -10.89
C PRO A 43 0.37 -21.95 -10.34
N ASP A 44 0.19 -23.21 -10.71
CA ASP A 44 -1.02 -24.00 -10.37
C ASP A 44 -1.25 -24.18 -8.86
N ASP A 45 -0.19 -24.06 -8.06
CA ASP A 45 -0.23 -24.14 -6.59
C ASP A 45 -0.62 -22.83 -5.90
N VAL A 46 -0.73 -21.72 -6.65
CA VAL A 46 -1.21 -20.43 -6.15
C VAL A 46 -2.71 -20.29 -6.39
N ALA A 47 -3.49 -20.29 -5.31
CA ALA A 47 -4.93 -20.08 -5.38
C ALA A 47 -5.29 -18.70 -5.97
N ASP A 48 -6.38 -18.63 -6.75
CA ASP A 48 -6.88 -17.39 -7.37
C ASP A 48 -7.09 -16.25 -6.35
N GLU A 49 -7.56 -16.57 -5.14
CA GLU A 49 -7.76 -15.59 -4.07
C GLU A 49 -6.46 -14.94 -3.59
N ILE A 50 -5.32 -15.61 -3.80
CA ILE A 50 -3.98 -15.07 -3.53
C ILE A 50 -3.45 -14.35 -4.77
N ALA A 51 -3.58 -14.96 -5.95
CA ALA A 51 -3.10 -14.40 -7.20
C ALA A 51 -3.73 -13.03 -7.52
N VAL A 52 -5.02 -12.83 -7.20
CA VAL A 52 -5.73 -11.55 -7.39
C VAL A 52 -5.15 -10.40 -6.54
N LEU A 53 -4.35 -10.71 -5.52
CA LEU A 53 -3.64 -9.72 -4.70
C LEU A 53 -2.29 -9.32 -5.29
N LEU A 54 -1.80 -9.98 -6.34
CA LEU A 54 -0.46 -9.75 -6.88
C LEU A 54 -0.23 -8.28 -7.25
N GLU A 55 -1.16 -7.63 -7.94
CA GLU A 55 -1.01 -6.24 -8.36
C GLU A 55 -0.90 -5.26 -7.17
N PRO A 56 -1.83 -5.24 -6.20
CA PRO A 56 -1.69 -4.34 -5.05
C PRO A 56 -0.52 -4.74 -4.13
N PHE A 57 -0.13 -6.01 -4.12
CA PHE A 57 1.04 -6.47 -3.38
C PHE A 57 2.36 -6.03 -4.04
N ALA A 58 2.43 -6.05 -5.37
CA ALA A 58 3.54 -5.50 -6.12
C ALA A 58 3.70 -4.00 -5.86
N CYS A 59 2.60 -3.24 -5.74
CA CYS A 59 2.66 -1.84 -5.32
C CYS A 59 3.28 -1.67 -3.92
N ALA A 60 2.90 -2.52 -2.96
CA ALA A 60 3.45 -2.50 -1.62
C ALA A 60 4.96 -2.86 -1.60
N ILE A 61 5.36 -3.91 -2.32
CA ILE A 61 6.78 -4.31 -2.48
C ILE A 61 7.58 -3.16 -3.10
N HIS A 62 7.07 -2.55 -4.18
CA HIS A 62 7.72 -1.42 -4.82
C HIS A 62 7.95 -0.29 -3.82
N GLY A 63 6.95 0.09 -3.03
CA GLY A 63 7.07 1.10 -2.00
C GLY A 63 8.11 0.77 -0.94
N VAL A 64 8.10 -0.47 -0.42
CA VAL A 64 9.09 -0.93 0.57
C VAL A 64 10.50 -0.83 0.02
N LEU A 65 10.73 -1.29 -1.23
CA LEU A 65 12.04 -1.28 -1.88
C LEU A 65 12.48 0.12 -2.38
N LYS A 66 11.63 1.15 -2.27
CA LYS A 66 12.07 2.55 -2.43
C LYS A 66 12.75 3.12 -1.20
N SER A 67 12.58 2.47 -0.05
CA SER A 67 13.29 2.89 1.14
C SER A 67 14.77 2.54 1.07
N GLU A 68 15.61 3.48 1.48
CA GLU A 68 17.06 3.29 1.56
C GLU A 68 17.51 2.70 2.91
N TYR A 69 16.57 2.54 3.85
CA TYR A 69 16.87 2.24 5.24
C TYR A 69 16.64 0.75 5.56
N ASN A 70 17.62 -0.09 5.22
CA ASN A 70 17.66 -1.49 5.68
C ASN A 70 18.01 -1.62 7.17
N THR A 71 18.49 -0.55 7.81
CA THR A 71 18.86 -0.50 9.23
C THR A 71 17.88 0.29 10.09
N ALA A 72 16.66 0.57 9.62
CA ALA A 72 15.63 1.22 10.43
C ALA A 72 15.40 0.44 11.74
N ASN A 73 14.99 1.08 12.82
CA ASN A 73 14.55 0.37 14.03
C ASN A 73 13.02 0.30 14.10
N ASN A 74 12.37 1.40 13.75
CA ASN A 74 10.93 1.57 13.82
C ASN A 74 10.37 2.03 12.47
N ILE A 75 9.25 1.44 12.08
CA ILE A 75 8.50 1.78 10.87
C ILE A 75 7.08 2.17 11.27
N CYS A 76 6.58 3.28 10.73
CA CYS A 76 5.18 3.65 10.83
C CYS A 76 4.45 3.39 9.51
N ILE A 77 3.26 2.80 9.57
CA ILE A 77 2.37 2.66 8.42
C ILE A 77 1.06 3.38 8.73
N ILE A 78 0.74 4.41 7.97
CA ILE A 78 -0.51 5.16 8.13
C ILE A 78 -1.56 4.58 7.18
N GLY A 79 -2.48 3.78 7.74
CA GLY A 79 -3.69 3.29 7.09
C GLY A 79 -3.83 1.77 7.01
N GLY A 80 -4.70 1.19 7.82
CA GLY A 80 -5.06 -0.24 7.81
C GLY A 80 -5.97 -0.71 6.66
N GLY A 81 -5.85 -0.10 5.48
CA GLY A 81 -6.54 -0.54 4.26
C GLY A 81 -5.78 -1.66 3.54
N THR A 82 -6.22 -2.02 2.33
CA THR A 82 -5.52 -3.05 1.52
C THR A 82 -4.02 -2.74 1.37
N ILE A 83 -3.66 -1.51 0.97
CA ILE A 83 -2.26 -1.15 0.74
C ILE A 83 -1.45 -1.22 2.03
N GLY A 84 -1.89 -0.61 3.14
CA GLY A 84 -1.11 -0.66 4.38
C GLY A 84 -0.97 -2.06 4.97
N LEU A 85 -2.00 -2.91 4.89
CA LEU A 85 -1.88 -4.32 5.30
C LEU A 85 -0.92 -5.11 4.40
N LEU A 86 -0.95 -4.86 3.09
CA LEU A 86 0.03 -5.45 2.17
C LEU A 86 1.44 -4.88 2.36
N THR A 87 1.60 -3.64 2.82
CA THR A 87 2.91 -3.07 3.20
C THR A 87 3.48 -3.76 4.44
N VAL A 88 2.67 -4.05 5.46
CA VAL A 88 3.10 -4.87 6.61
C VAL A 88 3.58 -6.24 6.12
N ALA A 89 2.78 -6.91 5.29
CA ALA A 89 3.14 -8.20 4.74
C ALA A 89 4.41 -8.15 3.89
N ALA A 90 4.54 -7.16 3.01
CA ALA A 90 5.70 -6.98 2.16
C ALA A 90 6.98 -6.82 2.98
N LEU A 91 6.96 -5.99 4.04
CA LEU A 91 8.10 -5.85 4.95
C LEU A 91 8.51 -7.20 5.53
N ARG A 92 7.57 -7.96 6.10
CA ARG A 92 7.89 -9.27 6.70
C ARG A 92 8.36 -10.30 5.67
N MET A 93 7.72 -10.38 4.52
CA MET A 93 8.05 -11.32 3.45
C MET A 93 9.41 -11.00 2.78
N LEU A 94 9.82 -9.73 2.79
CA LEU A 94 11.16 -9.30 2.36
C LEU A 94 12.22 -9.46 3.47
N GLY A 95 11.85 -9.97 4.65
CA GLY A 95 12.76 -10.30 5.75
C GLY A 95 12.98 -9.19 6.78
N TYR A 96 12.31 -8.04 6.69
CA TYR A 96 12.43 -6.95 7.64
C TYR A 96 11.94 -7.37 9.03
N GLN A 97 12.77 -7.19 10.06
CA GLN A 97 12.48 -7.54 11.46
C GLN A 97 12.19 -6.32 12.35
N ASN A 98 12.13 -5.13 11.76
CA ASN A 98 11.95 -3.87 12.48
C ASN A 98 10.57 -3.82 13.15
N ARG A 99 10.45 -3.01 14.21
CA ARG A 99 9.18 -2.80 14.90
C ARG A 99 8.24 -1.99 13.99
N ILE A 100 7.05 -2.50 13.72
CA ILE A 100 6.06 -1.86 12.85
C ILE A 100 4.89 -1.34 13.71
N LEU A 101 4.68 -0.04 13.67
CA LEU A 101 3.49 0.63 14.19
C LEU A 101 2.55 0.90 13.02
N ILE A 102 1.24 0.62 13.18
CA ILE A 102 0.26 0.84 12.11
C ILE A 102 -1.00 1.53 12.61
N PHE A 103 -1.45 2.52 11.86
CA PHE A 103 -2.71 3.22 12.10
C PHE A 103 -3.86 2.46 11.46
N ALA A 104 -4.69 1.82 12.28
CA ALA A 104 -5.84 1.03 11.84
C ALA A 104 -7.11 1.41 12.61
N LYS A 105 -8.18 1.73 11.88
CA LYS A 105 -9.41 2.30 12.46
C LYS A 105 -10.38 1.25 12.99
N TYR A 106 -10.49 0.13 12.28
CA TYR A 106 -11.53 -0.88 12.55
C TYR A 106 -10.92 -2.16 13.15
N PRO A 107 -11.61 -2.86 14.07
CA PRO A 107 -11.05 -4.04 14.74
C PRO A 107 -10.54 -5.13 13.80
N HIS A 108 -11.25 -5.40 12.69
CA HIS A 108 -10.80 -6.38 11.70
C HIS A 108 -9.46 -5.98 11.03
N GLN A 109 -9.22 -4.69 10.80
CA GLN A 109 -7.95 -4.20 10.26
C GLN A 109 -6.82 -4.35 11.28
N GLN A 110 -7.12 -4.08 12.55
CA GLN A 110 -6.16 -4.19 13.65
C GLN A 110 -5.72 -5.64 13.85
N GLN A 111 -6.68 -6.56 13.88
CA GLN A 111 -6.42 -7.99 13.97
C GLN A 111 -5.56 -8.47 12.80
N LEU A 112 -5.96 -8.16 11.56
CA LEU A 112 -5.20 -8.55 10.37
C LEU A 112 -3.80 -7.97 10.36
N ALA A 113 -3.63 -6.71 10.82
CA ALA A 113 -2.31 -6.11 10.88
C ALA A 113 -1.37 -6.87 11.83
N LEU A 114 -1.86 -7.27 13.01
CA LEU A 114 -1.08 -8.10 13.96
C LEU A 114 -0.76 -9.47 13.38
N GLU A 115 -1.73 -10.14 12.75
CA GLU A 115 -1.54 -11.44 12.10
C GLU A 115 -0.50 -11.39 10.97
N LEU A 116 -0.42 -10.26 10.24
CA LEU A 116 0.58 -10.03 9.20
C LEU A 116 1.94 -9.57 9.73
N GLY A 117 2.07 -9.34 11.04
CA GLY A 117 3.34 -9.06 11.70
C GLY A 117 3.58 -7.61 12.11
N ALA A 118 2.54 -6.76 12.17
CA ALA A 118 2.65 -5.48 12.87
C ALA A 118 2.86 -5.71 14.38
N ASN A 119 3.58 -4.81 15.04
CA ASN A 119 3.88 -4.89 16.47
C ASN A 119 2.89 -4.09 17.31
N ASP A 120 2.54 -2.89 16.83
CA ASP A 120 1.71 -1.96 17.59
C ASP A 120 0.61 -1.36 16.73
N ILE A 121 -0.57 -1.23 17.32
CA ILE A 121 -1.75 -0.65 16.68
C ILE A 121 -2.01 0.73 17.27
N ILE A 122 -2.15 1.72 16.39
CA ILE A 122 -2.55 3.07 16.78
C ILE A 122 -3.94 3.38 16.21
N SER A 123 -4.84 3.83 17.07
CA SER A 123 -6.15 4.32 16.64
C SER A 123 -6.02 5.71 16.01
N PRO A 124 -6.55 5.96 14.80
CA PRO A 124 -6.47 7.26 14.13
C PRO A 124 -7.53 8.24 14.68
N ASN A 125 -7.47 8.53 15.97
CA ASN A 125 -8.39 9.40 16.69
C ASN A 125 -7.67 10.66 17.20
N ARG A 126 -8.31 11.42 18.11
CA ARG A 126 -7.73 12.65 18.68
C ARG A 126 -6.49 12.39 19.54
N GLY A 127 -6.40 11.24 20.21
CA GLY A 127 -5.27 10.85 21.07
C GLY A 127 -4.11 10.21 20.31
N ARG A 128 -4.15 10.18 18.97
CA ARG A 128 -3.17 9.44 18.17
C ARG A 128 -1.72 9.91 18.34
N TYR A 129 -1.51 11.21 18.56
CA TYR A 129 -0.18 11.77 18.84
C TYR A 129 0.34 11.31 20.19
N THR A 130 -0.49 11.36 21.24
CA THR A 130 -0.12 10.88 22.57
C THR A 130 0.27 9.41 22.54
N ALA A 131 -0.56 8.55 21.94
CA ALA A 131 -0.27 7.13 21.80
C ALA A 131 1.01 6.87 20.99
N PHE A 132 1.23 7.62 19.90
CA PHE A 132 2.46 7.51 19.12
C PHE A 132 3.69 7.89 19.94
N CYS A 133 3.64 8.99 20.69
CA CYS A 133 4.73 9.42 21.58
C CYS A 133 5.03 8.40 22.67
N GLU A 134 4.00 7.83 23.31
CA GLU A 134 4.17 6.78 24.33
C GLU A 134 4.87 5.54 23.78
N LEU A 135 4.55 5.13 22.54
CA LEU A 135 5.14 3.94 21.92
C LEU A 135 6.56 4.16 21.40
N THR A 136 6.90 5.37 20.97
CA THR A 136 8.17 5.69 20.30
C THR A 136 9.16 6.46 21.18
N GLY A 137 8.71 7.01 22.31
CA GLY A 137 9.49 7.93 23.13
C GLY A 137 9.70 9.31 22.49
N SER A 138 8.98 9.63 21.41
CA SER A 138 9.09 10.94 20.76
C SER A 138 8.43 12.03 21.59
N GLU A 139 8.94 13.26 21.52
CA GLU A 139 8.45 14.38 22.31
C GLU A 139 7.91 15.52 21.41
N PRO A 140 6.79 16.16 21.78
CA PRO A 140 6.28 17.30 21.05
C PRO A 140 7.18 18.53 21.22
N HIS A 141 7.47 19.23 20.12
CA HIS A 141 8.23 20.46 20.11
C HIS A 141 7.58 21.51 19.21
N GLN A 142 7.44 22.74 19.69
CA GLN A 142 6.89 23.83 18.88
C GLN A 142 8.04 24.62 18.22
N PRO A 143 8.22 24.54 16.89
CA PRO A 143 9.21 25.35 16.18
C PRO A 143 8.79 26.82 16.12
N GLU A 144 9.73 27.68 15.73
CA GLU A 144 9.54 29.13 15.61
C GLU A 144 8.46 29.51 14.59
N LEU A 145 8.26 28.65 13.58
CA LEU A 145 7.24 28.78 12.55
C LEU A 145 6.60 27.41 12.30
N GLY A 146 5.29 27.39 12.07
CA GLY A 146 4.56 26.16 11.72
C GLY A 146 3.85 25.51 12.91
N GLN A 147 3.35 24.31 12.68
CA GLN A 147 2.72 23.46 13.67
C GLN A 147 3.76 22.78 14.53
N GLN A 148 3.34 22.35 15.72
CA GLN A 148 4.14 21.52 16.61
C GLN A 148 4.69 20.30 15.84
N VAL A 149 5.98 20.00 15.94
CA VAL A 149 6.59 18.78 15.39
C VAL A 149 6.84 17.76 16.51
N LEU A 150 7.31 16.57 16.15
CA LEU A 150 7.87 15.62 17.11
C LEU A 150 9.41 15.58 16.96
N ILE A 151 10.10 15.54 18.09
CA ILE A 151 11.52 15.18 18.20
C ILE A 151 11.59 13.68 18.46
N GLY A 152 12.39 12.95 17.66
CA GLY A 152 12.33 11.50 17.58
C GLY A 152 11.21 11.01 16.65
N GLY A 153 10.69 9.80 16.90
CA GLY A 153 9.65 9.18 16.11
C GLY A 153 10.12 7.88 15.46
N VAL A 154 9.76 7.66 14.20
CA VAL A 154 10.19 6.46 13.43
C VAL A 154 11.18 6.81 12.33
N ASP A 155 11.98 5.84 11.91
CA ASP A 155 12.95 5.99 10.82
C ASP A 155 12.25 6.20 9.47
N ILE A 156 11.18 5.44 9.23
CA ILE A 156 10.42 5.46 7.98
C ILE A 156 8.92 5.52 8.27
N THR A 157 8.20 6.38 7.57
CA THR A 157 6.73 6.37 7.53
C THR A 157 6.20 6.09 6.14
N PHE A 158 5.33 5.09 6.00
CA PHE A 158 4.56 4.82 4.79
C PHE A 158 3.15 5.43 4.91
N ASP A 159 2.83 6.46 4.13
CA ASP A 159 1.45 6.94 4.01
C ASP A 159 0.71 6.14 2.93
N CYS A 160 -0.19 5.27 3.38
CA CYS A 160 -0.98 4.39 2.51
C CYS A 160 -2.40 4.96 2.25
N ILE A 161 -2.66 6.21 2.64
CA ILE A 161 -3.96 6.87 2.47
C ILE A 161 -3.87 8.01 1.44
N GLY A 162 -2.86 8.87 1.49
CA GLY A 162 -2.73 10.01 0.58
C GLY A 162 -3.64 11.20 0.93
N SER A 163 -4.13 11.30 2.17
CA SER A 163 -4.94 12.45 2.59
C SER A 163 -4.06 13.56 3.13
N SER A 164 -4.51 14.82 3.09
CA SER A 164 -3.72 15.92 3.67
C SER A 164 -3.37 15.71 5.14
N VAL A 165 -4.30 15.16 5.92
CA VAL A 165 -4.06 14.86 7.34
C VAL A 165 -2.99 13.78 7.51
N THR A 166 -3.05 12.72 6.71
CA THR A 166 -2.13 11.58 6.86
C THR A 166 -0.74 11.87 6.31
N ILE A 167 -0.64 12.70 5.27
CA ILE A 167 0.62 13.22 4.77
C ILE A 167 1.26 14.11 5.85
N ASP A 168 0.52 15.06 6.43
CA ASP A 168 1.04 15.92 7.49
C ASP A 168 1.47 15.12 8.73
N ASP A 169 0.63 14.16 9.16
CA ASP A 169 0.96 13.21 10.23
C ASP A 169 2.24 12.41 9.90
N ALA A 170 2.40 11.91 8.67
CA ALA A 170 3.60 11.17 8.27
C ALA A 170 4.87 12.02 8.34
N LEU A 171 4.79 13.27 7.89
CA LEU A 171 5.90 14.22 8.02
C LEU A 171 6.24 14.46 9.49
N ARG A 172 5.24 14.60 10.37
CA ARG A 172 5.45 14.89 11.80
C ARG A 172 5.93 13.69 12.62
N PHE A 173 5.49 12.47 12.28
CA PHE A 173 5.87 11.22 12.96
C PHE A 173 7.26 10.68 12.60
N THR A 174 7.82 11.13 11.47
CA THR A 174 9.15 10.67 11.02
C THR A 174 10.26 11.46 11.69
N GLN A 175 11.29 10.78 12.19
CA GLN A 175 12.40 11.43 12.89
C GLN A 175 13.31 12.24 11.95
N ALA A 176 14.26 12.99 12.53
CA ALA A 176 15.28 13.72 11.77
C ALA A 176 16.07 12.79 10.83
N ASN A 177 16.28 13.25 9.59
CA ASN A 177 16.88 12.52 8.46
C ASN A 177 16.10 11.27 8.01
N GLY A 178 14.93 11.01 8.57
CA GLY A 178 14.08 9.88 8.22
C GLY A 178 13.40 10.04 6.86
N GLU A 179 12.66 9.00 6.49
CA GLU A 179 12.05 8.88 5.17
C GLU A 179 10.53 8.77 5.24
N VAL A 180 9.85 9.45 4.32
CA VAL A 180 8.40 9.34 4.13
C VAL A 180 8.15 8.82 2.72
N ILE A 181 7.48 7.65 2.65
CA ILE A 181 7.08 7.02 1.39
C ILE A 181 5.58 7.22 1.19
N LEU A 182 5.21 7.95 0.15
CA LEU A 182 3.82 8.16 -0.27
C LEU A 182 3.40 7.01 -1.21
N LEU A 183 2.61 6.08 -0.67
CA LEU A 183 1.98 4.98 -1.41
C LEU A 183 0.53 5.30 -1.78
N GLY A 184 -0.17 6.03 -0.92
CA GLY A 184 -1.50 6.56 -1.22
C GLY A 184 -1.42 7.71 -2.23
N MET A 185 -2.38 7.76 -3.16
CA MET A 185 -2.44 8.83 -4.17
C MET A 185 -2.83 10.16 -3.51
N PRO A 186 -1.96 11.19 -3.49
CA PRO A 186 -2.15 12.37 -2.65
C PRO A 186 -3.15 13.41 -3.22
N GLY A 187 -3.44 13.35 -4.52
CA GLY A 187 -4.21 14.38 -5.22
C GLY A 187 -3.54 15.76 -5.07
N ILE A 188 -4.29 16.75 -4.59
CA ILE A 188 -3.78 18.09 -4.26
C ILE A 188 -4.02 18.32 -2.76
N PRO A 189 -3.03 17.99 -1.90
CA PRO A 189 -3.22 18.14 -0.47
C PRO A 189 -3.27 19.62 -0.06
N LYS A 190 -4.02 19.92 1.00
CA LYS A 190 -4.19 21.27 1.55
C LYS A 190 -3.57 21.34 2.94
N ASN A 191 -2.99 22.49 3.28
CA ASN A 191 -2.49 22.79 4.62
C ASN A 191 -1.44 21.81 5.15
N ILE A 192 -0.58 21.29 4.26
CA ILE A 192 0.60 20.53 4.66
C ILE A 192 1.64 21.49 5.22
N ASP A 193 2.13 21.23 6.42
CA ASP A 193 3.20 22.02 6.99
C ASP A 193 4.59 21.46 6.61
N TRP A 194 5.19 22.10 5.61
CA TRP A 194 6.51 21.77 5.11
C TRP A 194 7.66 22.08 6.09
N VAL A 195 7.39 22.78 7.21
CA VAL A 195 8.39 22.99 8.26
C VAL A 195 8.93 21.65 8.75
N SER A 196 8.10 20.61 8.89
CA SER A 196 8.58 19.28 9.29
C SER A 196 9.64 18.72 8.33
N VAL A 197 9.47 18.92 7.01
CA VAL A 197 10.44 18.45 6.00
C VAL A 197 11.74 19.22 6.12
N TRP A 198 11.67 20.54 6.21
CA TRP A 198 12.86 21.40 6.31
C TRP A 198 13.61 21.19 7.64
N TYR A 199 12.89 21.27 8.76
CA TYR A 199 13.45 21.21 10.11
C TYR A 199 14.10 19.85 10.41
N LYS A 200 13.47 18.76 9.95
CA LYS A 200 13.94 17.40 10.16
C LYS A 200 14.71 16.83 8.97
N GLN A 201 14.96 17.62 7.93
CA GLN A 201 15.67 17.19 6.71
C GLN A 201 15.12 15.88 6.14
N LEU A 202 13.79 15.77 6.08
CA LEU A 202 13.13 14.53 5.67
C LEU A 202 13.33 14.26 4.18
N ARG A 203 13.46 12.98 3.84
CA ARG A 203 13.38 12.50 2.46
C ARG A 203 11.94 12.10 2.16
N VAL A 204 11.28 12.80 1.24
CA VAL A 204 9.90 12.47 0.84
C VAL A 204 9.92 11.89 -0.57
N LYS A 205 9.49 10.63 -0.71
CA LYS A 205 9.45 9.91 -1.99
C LYS A 205 8.03 9.43 -2.30
N GLY A 206 7.69 9.43 -3.58
CA GLY A 206 6.49 8.75 -4.08
C GLY A 206 6.82 7.33 -4.57
N ALA A 207 5.90 6.40 -4.34
CA ALA A 207 5.95 5.06 -4.92
C ALA A 207 4.71 4.85 -5.79
N TYR A 208 4.90 4.86 -7.11
CA TYR A 208 3.82 4.74 -8.07
C TYR A 208 3.84 3.35 -8.71
N THR A 209 2.73 2.61 -8.60
CA THR A 209 2.59 1.28 -9.23
C THR A 209 3.73 0.33 -8.84
N TYR A 210 4.41 -0.24 -9.82
CA TYR A 210 5.44 -1.27 -9.73
C TYR A 210 6.40 -1.15 -10.91
N GLY A 211 7.61 -1.66 -10.77
CA GLY A 211 8.64 -1.52 -11.78
C GLY A 211 9.65 -2.67 -11.79
N VAL A 212 10.89 -2.29 -11.99
CA VAL A 212 12.04 -3.19 -11.86
C VAL A 212 12.78 -2.75 -10.60
N GLU A 213 13.00 -3.71 -9.72
CA GLU A 213 13.65 -3.50 -8.43
C GLU A 213 15.03 -4.14 -8.43
N THR A 214 15.87 -3.66 -7.53
CA THR A 214 17.10 -4.37 -7.15
C THR A 214 16.80 -5.14 -5.88
N TYR A 215 16.87 -6.47 -5.93
CA TYR A 215 16.62 -7.34 -4.77
C TYR A 215 17.65 -8.47 -4.76
N ASN A 216 18.41 -8.61 -3.67
CA ASN A 216 19.54 -9.56 -3.56
C ASN A 216 20.50 -9.48 -4.77
N ASP A 217 20.87 -8.25 -5.16
CA ASP A 217 21.74 -7.94 -6.31
C ASP A 217 21.18 -8.37 -7.69
N GLU A 218 19.92 -8.80 -7.78
CA GLU A 218 19.20 -9.13 -9.02
C GLU A 218 18.29 -7.96 -9.44
N GLN A 219 18.27 -7.63 -10.75
CA GLN A 219 17.21 -6.80 -11.33
C GLN A 219 15.99 -7.66 -11.61
N ILE A 220 14.89 -7.41 -10.90
CA ILE A 220 13.68 -8.22 -10.97
C ILE A 220 12.43 -7.37 -11.11
N HIS A 221 11.51 -7.77 -12.00
CA HIS A 221 10.21 -7.10 -12.10
C HIS A 221 9.39 -7.35 -10.83
N THR A 222 8.73 -6.33 -10.29
CA THR A 222 8.05 -6.43 -8.99
C THR A 222 6.96 -7.50 -8.97
N PHE A 223 6.27 -7.77 -10.10
CA PHE A 223 5.31 -8.89 -10.20
C PHE A 223 5.99 -10.25 -10.09
N THR A 224 7.19 -10.42 -10.66
CA THR A 224 7.93 -11.68 -10.55
C THR A 224 8.37 -11.91 -9.11
N LEU A 225 8.88 -10.87 -8.45
CA LEU A 225 9.21 -10.93 -7.02
C LEU A 225 7.97 -11.20 -6.16
N GLY A 226 6.88 -10.46 -6.41
CA GLY A 226 5.61 -10.65 -5.72
C GLY A 226 5.07 -12.07 -5.88
N MET A 227 5.14 -12.66 -7.07
CA MET A 227 4.70 -14.05 -7.28
C MET A 227 5.56 -15.04 -6.48
N ARG A 228 6.89 -14.89 -6.48
CA ARG A 228 7.79 -15.73 -5.65
C ARG A 228 7.38 -15.67 -4.17
N LEU A 229 7.18 -14.47 -3.64
CA LEU A 229 6.77 -14.26 -2.25
C LEU A 229 5.37 -14.83 -1.95
N LEU A 230 4.40 -14.67 -2.87
CA LEU A 230 3.05 -15.22 -2.72
C LEU A 230 3.04 -16.76 -2.78
N GLN A 231 3.91 -17.39 -3.57
CA GLN A 231 4.05 -18.85 -3.55
C GLN A 231 4.52 -19.35 -2.18
N GLU A 232 5.50 -18.67 -1.58
CA GLU A 232 6.09 -19.09 -0.32
C GLU A 232 5.18 -18.85 0.89
N THR A 233 4.57 -17.67 0.98
CA THR A 233 3.84 -17.23 2.19
C THR A 233 2.49 -16.58 1.92
N GLY A 234 2.01 -16.58 0.66
CA GLY A 234 0.73 -15.99 0.26
C GLY A 234 -0.53 -16.50 0.99
N PRO A 235 -0.62 -17.75 1.50
CA PRO A 235 -1.78 -18.18 2.28
C PRO A 235 -2.15 -17.27 3.46
N GLN A 236 -1.18 -16.56 4.05
CA GLN A 236 -1.42 -15.59 5.13
C GLN A 236 -2.24 -14.36 4.68
N LEU A 237 -2.29 -14.09 3.37
CA LEU A 237 -3.03 -12.96 2.80
C LEU A 237 -4.47 -13.31 2.42
N ARG A 238 -4.85 -14.60 2.47
CA ARG A 238 -6.20 -15.06 2.14
C ARG A 238 -7.31 -14.31 2.90
N PRO A 239 -7.14 -13.97 4.21
CA PRO A 239 -8.13 -13.19 4.94
C PRO A 239 -8.36 -11.76 4.40
N LEU A 240 -7.54 -11.25 3.49
CA LEU A 240 -7.80 -9.97 2.83
C LEU A 240 -8.95 -10.08 1.80
N VAL A 241 -9.21 -11.28 1.26
CA VAL A 241 -10.14 -11.56 0.15
C VAL A 241 -11.34 -12.39 0.62
N ILE A 242 -11.91 -12.03 1.78
CA ILE A 242 -13.05 -12.75 2.36
C ILE A 242 -14.30 -12.66 1.46
N ARG A 243 -14.52 -11.49 0.84
CA ARG A 243 -15.78 -11.20 0.14
C ARG A 243 -15.61 -11.15 -1.37
N ARG A 244 -16.30 -12.07 -2.04
CA ARG A 244 -16.30 -12.27 -3.49
C ARG A 244 -17.70 -12.00 -4.02
N PHE A 245 -17.78 -11.41 -5.21
CA PHE A 245 -19.03 -11.09 -5.89
C PHE A 245 -19.03 -11.64 -7.31
N ARG A 246 -20.21 -11.92 -7.87
CA ARG A 246 -20.32 -12.13 -9.32
C ARG A 246 -20.20 -10.80 -10.03
N LEU A 247 -19.73 -10.79 -11.28
CA LEU A 247 -19.57 -9.53 -12.01
C LEU A 247 -20.90 -8.78 -12.17
N ARG A 248 -22.01 -9.51 -12.36
CA ARG A 248 -23.36 -8.92 -12.45
C ARG A 248 -23.80 -8.16 -11.19
N ASP A 249 -23.21 -8.47 -10.03
CA ASP A 249 -23.51 -7.85 -8.74
C ASP A 249 -22.62 -6.62 -8.46
N TYR A 250 -21.99 -6.05 -9.50
CA TYR A 250 -20.99 -4.97 -9.38
C TYR A 250 -21.45 -3.78 -8.52
N ARG A 251 -22.73 -3.40 -8.55
CA ARG A 251 -23.24 -2.28 -7.74
C ARG A 251 -23.06 -2.57 -6.24
N HIS A 252 -23.40 -3.78 -5.82
CA HIS A 252 -23.25 -4.20 -4.42
C HIS A 252 -21.76 -4.38 -4.06
N ALA A 253 -20.96 -4.93 -4.97
CA ALA A 253 -19.52 -5.06 -4.78
C ALA A 253 -18.85 -3.68 -4.57
N ILE A 254 -19.14 -2.69 -5.42
CA ILE A 254 -18.60 -1.34 -5.32
C ILE A 254 -19.09 -0.65 -4.04
N GLN A 255 -20.38 -0.75 -3.70
CA GLN A 255 -20.91 -0.21 -2.44
C GLN A 255 -20.22 -0.83 -1.21
N THR A 256 -19.93 -2.13 -1.26
CA THR A 256 -19.19 -2.84 -0.20
C THR A 256 -17.77 -2.30 -0.08
N ALA A 257 -17.06 -2.14 -1.19
CA ALA A 257 -15.70 -1.61 -1.25
C ALA A 257 -15.60 -0.15 -0.76
N LEU A 258 -16.63 0.67 -1.00
CA LEU A 258 -16.71 2.04 -0.49
C LEU A 258 -17.05 2.13 1.00
N ASN A 259 -17.51 1.03 1.63
CA ASN A 259 -17.98 1.00 3.02
C ASN A 259 -17.25 -0.08 3.86
N THR A 260 -15.97 -0.31 3.59
CA THR A 260 -15.12 -1.35 4.23
C THR A 260 -15.24 -1.42 5.75
N GLY A 261 -15.35 -0.27 6.42
CA GLY A 261 -15.57 -0.20 7.87
C GLY A 261 -16.87 -0.83 8.37
N LYS A 262 -17.97 -0.65 7.63
CA LYS A 262 -19.29 -1.22 7.98
C LYS A 262 -19.40 -2.68 7.56
N THR A 263 -18.69 -3.07 6.50
CA THR A 263 -18.79 -4.39 5.88
C THR A 263 -17.71 -5.36 6.35
N ALA A 264 -16.81 -4.91 7.23
CA ALA A 264 -15.64 -5.66 7.70
C ALA A 264 -14.84 -6.31 6.55
N THR A 265 -14.79 -5.63 5.40
CA THR A 265 -14.15 -6.13 4.18
C THR A 265 -12.89 -5.31 3.91
N VAL A 266 -11.78 -5.98 3.57
CA VAL A 266 -10.54 -5.30 3.19
C VAL A 266 -10.40 -5.18 1.68
N LYS A 267 -10.45 -6.31 0.97
CA LYS A 267 -10.45 -6.38 -0.50
C LYS A 267 -11.75 -6.99 -0.98
N THR A 268 -12.40 -6.31 -1.91
CA THR A 268 -13.55 -6.83 -2.66
C THR A 268 -13.08 -7.29 -4.03
N VAL A 269 -13.44 -8.49 -4.45
CA VAL A 269 -13.07 -9.06 -5.74
C VAL A 269 -14.27 -9.64 -6.47
N PHE A 270 -14.16 -9.75 -7.80
CA PHE A 270 -15.12 -10.46 -8.63
C PHE A 270 -14.63 -11.90 -8.88
N ASP A 271 -15.52 -12.87 -8.70
CA ASP A 271 -15.26 -14.29 -8.96
C ASP A 271 -15.95 -14.72 -10.27
N LEU A 272 -15.18 -14.64 -11.35
CA LEU A 272 -15.67 -14.92 -12.71
C LEU A 272 -15.90 -16.41 -12.97
N ARG A 273 -15.34 -17.31 -12.15
CA ARG A 273 -15.53 -18.79 -12.31
C ARG A 273 -17.01 -19.16 -12.25
N THR A 274 -17.77 -18.41 -11.45
CA THR A 274 -19.22 -18.61 -11.28
C THR A 274 -20.06 -18.00 -12.40
N ASP A 275 -19.47 -17.14 -13.23
CA ASP A 275 -20.14 -16.49 -14.37
C ASP A 275 -20.01 -17.32 -15.67
N PHE A 276 -19.05 -18.26 -15.74
CA PHE A 276 -18.90 -19.20 -16.87
C PHE A 276 -19.80 -20.44 -16.79
N ALA A 277 -20.44 -20.72 -15.65
CA ALA A 277 -21.25 -21.92 -15.43
C ALA A 277 -22.59 -21.98 -16.22
N ARG A 278 -22.74 -21.21 -17.30
CA ARG A 278 -23.97 -21.09 -18.09
C ARG A 278 -23.78 -21.09 -19.61
N TYR A 279 -22.65 -21.56 -20.11
CA TYR A 279 -22.46 -21.83 -21.55
C TYR A 279 -22.01 -23.26 -21.77
#